data_AF-A0A357YH04-F1
#
_entry.id   AF-A0A357YH04-F1
#
_cell.length_a   1.000
_cell.length_b   1.000
_cell.length_c   1.000
_cell.angle_alpha   90.00
_cell.angle_beta   90.00
_cell.angle_gamma   90.00
#
_symmetry.space_group_name_H-M   'P 1'
#
loop_
_entity.id
_entity.type
_entity.pdbx_description
1 polymer ?
#
loop_
_entity_poly.entity_id
_entity_poly.type
_entity_poly.pdbx_seq_one_letter_code
_entity_poly.pdbx_strand_id
1 'polypeptide(L)'
;MELLVTHYGGGLSEQELDQGIESLQAALEMARVSHLGQLRKSGEPYFIHPLRVAHLAARHWMDFSSVIAAILHDVVEDTPVTLVEVEARFGHDVAQLVNGLTKVTGETLNREVLKAETYRKQLLAAVNDVRVLCLKFWDRMDNLETISALNPAKQSLIAEETRAVYVPLARHLGMGNAASQLDALSLGVLYPRRRRRYETALRALQKETETPLRKIRSEINNAFEHQRVPVLIKDRWRTFSVAAAQSMQRGLASLYTLEIQVDRTMDAYLGLGLLHGLFAPIPGKLRDHLNVASKFGYQALKTSIQAGEYRIRVEITTRKLARFNDAGVLAPGFEFRKTNFQALMRSLLEGESAFDAESLRLASASIQVYTPRGQMRTLPEGSSALDFAFDIHEELGLRALRARINGHTRLLKARLMDGDQVAIEAVEAGAPPTALPKWLEWAVTPKARNAIRRYLRSRVKEGA
;
A
#
# COMPACT_ATOMS: atom_id res chain seq x y z
N MET A 1 -3.25 11.37 -26.94
CA MET A 1 -2.25 10.28 -26.89
C MET A 1 -1.12 10.73 -25.98
N GLU A 2 -1.29 10.59 -24.67
CA GLU A 2 -0.15 10.63 -23.74
C GLU A 2 0.34 9.18 -23.62
N LEU A 3 1.19 8.79 -24.57
CA LEU A 3 1.74 7.44 -24.64
C LEU A 3 2.77 7.24 -23.52
N LEU A 4 2.49 6.27 -22.65
CA LEU A 4 3.43 5.34 -22.02
C LEU A 4 4.86 5.88 -21.83
N VAL A 5 5.05 6.76 -20.87
CA VAL A 5 6.37 6.88 -20.25
C VAL A 5 6.42 5.79 -19.19
N THR A 6 6.89 4.59 -19.56
CA THR A 6 7.19 3.54 -18.58
C THR A 6 8.45 3.92 -17.79
N HIS A 7 8.75 3.18 -16.73
CA HIS A 7 9.92 3.27 -15.83
C HIS A 7 11.25 3.74 -16.45
N TYR A 8 11.46 3.48 -17.75
CA TYR A 8 12.68 3.74 -18.50
C TYR A 8 12.51 4.70 -19.69
N GLY A 9 11.48 5.52 -19.76
CA GLY A 9 11.32 6.45 -20.91
C GLY A 9 12.49 7.43 -21.13
N GLY A 10 13.38 7.59 -20.15
CA GLY A 10 14.66 8.30 -20.31
C GLY A 10 15.90 7.40 -20.39
N GLY A 11 15.74 6.07 -20.49
CA GLY A 11 16.82 5.08 -20.42
C GLY A 11 16.69 3.86 -21.35
N LEU A 12 15.57 3.68 -22.06
CA LEU A 12 15.48 2.73 -23.17
C LEU A 12 16.09 3.34 -24.42
N SER A 13 16.82 2.53 -25.17
CA SER A 13 17.14 2.84 -26.56
C SER A 13 15.88 2.88 -27.42
N GLU A 14 15.93 3.62 -28.53
CA GLU A 14 14.84 3.68 -29.52
C GLU A 14 14.45 2.27 -30.00
N GLN A 15 15.44 1.41 -30.22
CA GLN A 15 15.24 0.02 -30.61
C GLN A 15 14.48 -0.82 -29.56
N GLU A 16 14.80 -0.67 -28.28
CA GLU A 16 14.07 -1.37 -27.20
C GLU A 16 12.63 -0.85 -27.06
N LEU A 17 12.42 0.44 -27.29
CA LEU A 17 11.10 1.04 -27.29
C LEU A 17 10.24 0.49 -28.43
N ASP A 18 10.78 0.47 -29.65
CA ASP A 18 10.10 -0.06 -30.83
C ASP A 18 9.74 -1.54 -30.64
N GLN A 19 10.70 -2.35 -30.19
CA GLN A 19 10.46 -3.76 -29.91
C GLN A 19 9.37 -3.97 -28.86
N GLY A 20 9.37 -3.16 -27.79
CA GLY A 20 8.34 -3.21 -26.75
C GLY A 20 6.95 -2.83 -27.28
N ILE A 21 6.86 -1.82 -28.15
CA ILE A 21 5.61 -1.41 -28.79
C ILE A 21 5.09 -2.51 -29.72
N GLU A 22 5.95 -3.11 -30.53
CA GLU A 22 5.58 -4.23 -31.41
C GLU A 22 5.06 -5.44 -30.62
N SER A 23 5.78 -5.83 -29.56
CA SER A 23 5.34 -6.93 -28.68
C SER A 23 4.00 -6.62 -28.00
N LEU A 24 3.78 -5.37 -27.59
CA LEU A 24 2.51 -4.92 -27.02
C LEU A 24 1.36 -5.00 -28.04
N GLN A 25 1.58 -4.58 -29.29
CA GLN A 25 0.60 -4.70 -30.36
C GLN A 25 0.25 -6.16 -30.65
N ALA A 26 1.26 -7.03 -30.70
CA ALA A 26 1.06 -8.47 -30.90
C ALA A 26 0.25 -9.10 -29.75
N ALA A 27 0.49 -8.68 -28.50
CA ALA A 27 -0.27 -9.14 -27.34
C ALA A 27 -1.73 -8.67 -27.37
N LEU A 28 -1.98 -7.42 -27.76
CA LEU A 28 -3.33 -6.88 -27.96
C LEU A 28 -4.10 -7.68 -29.00
N GLU A 29 -3.48 -7.97 -30.14
CA GLU A 29 -4.13 -8.75 -31.19
C GLU A 29 -4.40 -10.19 -30.76
N MET A 30 -3.44 -10.84 -30.10
CA MET A 30 -3.64 -12.17 -29.52
C MET A 30 -4.84 -12.18 -28.58
N ALA A 31 -4.88 -11.27 -27.59
CA ALA A 31 -5.98 -11.23 -26.63
C ALA A 31 -7.33 -10.91 -27.29
N ARG A 32 -7.35 -10.02 -28.29
CA ARG A 32 -8.56 -9.69 -29.05
C ARG A 32 -9.12 -10.89 -29.81
N VAL A 33 -8.24 -11.67 -30.46
CA VAL A 33 -8.61 -12.87 -31.21
C VAL A 33 -9.04 -13.99 -30.27
N SER A 34 -8.28 -14.26 -29.21
CA SER A 34 -8.58 -15.35 -28.28
C SER A 34 -9.91 -15.17 -27.53
N HIS A 35 -10.28 -13.92 -27.22
CA HIS A 35 -11.55 -13.60 -26.57
C HIS A 35 -12.67 -13.21 -27.55
N LEU A 36 -12.51 -13.44 -28.85
CA LEU A 36 -13.51 -13.06 -29.85
C LEU A 36 -14.85 -13.79 -29.59
N GLY A 37 -15.93 -13.02 -29.50
CA GLY A 37 -17.27 -13.55 -29.20
C GLY A 37 -17.51 -13.91 -27.73
N GLN A 38 -16.50 -13.79 -26.86
CA GLN A 38 -16.65 -14.02 -25.42
C GLN A 38 -17.21 -12.77 -24.73
N LEU A 39 -18.25 -12.96 -23.91
CA LEU A 39 -18.87 -11.90 -23.12
C LEU A 39 -18.70 -12.16 -21.62
N ARG A 40 -18.50 -11.09 -20.85
CA ARG A 40 -18.58 -11.14 -19.38
C ARG A 40 -20.03 -11.29 -18.92
N LYS A 41 -20.22 -11.62 -17.64
CA LYS A 41 -21.56 -11.69 -17.02
C LYS A 41 -22.34 -10.37 -17.06
N SER A 42 -21.64 -9.25 -17.21
CA SER A 42 -22.22 -7.91 -17.41
C SER A 42 -22.76 -7.68 -18.83
N GLY A 43 -22.41 -8.54 -19.79
CA GLY A 43 -22.66 -8.35 -21.22
C GLY A 43 -21.56 -7.59 -21.97
N GLU A 44 -20.50 -7.13 -21.28
CA GLU A 44 -19.36 -6.45 -21.91
C GLU A 44 -18.44 -7.46 -22.64
N PRO A 45 -17.84 -7.11 -23.80
CA PRO A 45 -16.82 -7.93 -24.43
C PRO A 45 -15.66 -8.23 -23.48
N TYR A 46 -15.25 -9.49 -23.41
CA TYR A 46 -14.30 -9.95 -22.39
C TYR A 46 -12.95 -9.20 -22.42
N PHE A 47 -12.47 -8.90 -23.64
CA PHE A 47 -11.24 -8.16 -23.91
C PHE A 47 -11.14 -6.78 -23.22
N ILE A 48 -12.26 -6.13 -22.89
CA ILE A 48 -12.22 -4.79 -22.28
C ILE A 48 -11.59 -4.83 -20.88
N HIS A 49 -11.78 -5.91 -20.11
CA HIS A 49 -11.18 -6.03 -18.78
C HIS A 49 -9.65 -6.06 -18.81
N PRO A 50 -8.99 -6.99 -19.54
CA PRO A 50 -7.53 -6.99 -19.65
C PRO A 50 -6.97 -5.65 -20.14
N LEU A 51 -7.68 -4.96 -21.05
CA LEU A 51 -7.28 -3.64 -21.52
C LEU A 51 -7.32 -2.57 -20.42
N ARG A 52 -8.36 -2.55 -19.56
CA ARG A 52 -8.42 -1.62 -18.41
C ARG A 52 -7.33 -1.92 -17.39
N VAL A 53 -7.06 -3.18 -17.11
CA VAL A 53 -5.98 -3.60 -16.20
C VAL A 53 -4.62 -3.17 -16.75
N ALA A 54 -4.37 -3.39 -18.05
CA ALA A 54 -3.15 -2.96 -18.72
C ALA A 54 -2.99 -1.42 -18.70
N HIS A 55 -4.09 -0.68 -18.87
CA HIS A 55 -4.07 0.78 -18.75
C HIS A 55 -3.69 1.25 -17.34
N LEU A 56 -4.21 0.60 -16.28
CA LEU A 56 -3.83 0.89 -14.91
C LEU A 56 -2.34 0.57 -14.66
N ALA A 57 -1.87 -0.60 -15.12
CA ALA A 57 -0.46 -0.98 -15.01
C ALA A 57 0.46 0.05 -15.69
N ALA A 58 0.12 0.45 -16.91
CA ALA A 58 0.83 1.47 -17.68
C ALA A 58 0.89 2.83 -16.95
N ARG A 59 -0.25 3.28 -16.40
CA ARG A 59 -0.32 4.55 -15.64
C ARG A 59 0.51 4.55 -14.37
N HIS A 60 0.72 3.38 -13.78
CA HIS A 60 1.56 3.18 -12.60
C HIS A 60 2.98 2.76 -12.94
N TRP A 61 3.47 3.16 -14.13
CA TRP A 61 4.88 3.07 -14.55
C TRP A 61 5.41 1.65 -14.69
N MET A 62 4.55 0.64 -14.82
CA MET A 62 5.00 -0.73 -15.05
C MET A 62 5.62 -0.86 -16.45
N ASP A 63 6.57 -1.79 -16.58
CA ASP A 63 7.30 -2.06 -17.83
C ASP A 63 6.45 -2.77 -18.90
N PHE A 64 6.99 -2.88 -20.12
CA PHE A 64 6.31 -3.57 -21.22
C PHE A 64 5.91 -5.00 -20.85
N SER A 65 6.80 -5.77 -20.20
CA SER A 65 6.49 -7.13 -19.75
C SER A 65 5.26 -7.19 -18.86
N SER A 66 5.13 -6.26 -17.90
CA SER A 66 3.96 -6.17 -17.02
C SER A 66 2.68 -5.79 -17.75
N VAL A 67 2.75 -4.83 -18.66
CA VAL A 67 1.59 -4.38 -19.43
C VAL A 67 1.13 -5.49 -20.37
N ILE A 68 2.06 -6.20 -21.02
CA ILE A 68 1.77 -7.37 -21.85
C ILE A 68 1.16 -8.49 -21.00
N ALA A 69 1.74 -8.78 -19.83
CA ALA A 69 1.19 -9.79 -18.92
C ALA A 69 -0.23 -9.44 -18.46
N ALA A 70 -0.52 -8.17 -18.20
CA ALA A 70 -1.87 -7.70 -17.87
C ALA A 70 -2.88 -7.96 -19.01
N ILE A 71 -2.47 -7.83 -20.26
CA ILE A 71 -3.31 -8.14 -21.43
C ILE A 71 -3.55 -9.64 -21.57
N LEU A 72 -2.53 -10.45 -21.30
CA LEU A 72 -2.53 -11.89 -21.55
C LEU A 72 -2.99 -12.74 -20.37
N HIS A 73 -3.14 -12.19 -19.17
CA HIS A 73 -3.38 -12.99 -17.97
C HIS A 73 -4.65 -13.86 -18.05
N ASP A 74 -5.74 -13.29 -18.56
CA ASP A 74 -6.99 -14.02 -18.76
C ASP A 74 -6.99 -14.83 -20.08
N VAL A 75 -6.09 -14.53 -21.03
CA VAL A 75 -5.98 -15.31 -22.28
C VAL A 75 -5.55 -16.74 -21.97
N VAL A 76 -4.54 -16.91 -21.11
CA VAL A 76 -4.08 -18.24 -20.70
C VAL A 76 -5.08 -18.93 -19.75
N GLU A 77 -5.85 -18.16 -18.99
CA GLU A 77 -6.82 -18.73 -18.04
C GLU A 77 -8.10 -19.21 -18.72
N ASP A 78 -8.63 -18.46 -19.69
CA ASP A 78 -9.96 -18.66 -20.26
C ASP A 78 -9.96 -19.19 -21.71
N THR A 79 -8.79 -19.34 -22.33
CA THR A 79 -8.67 -19.77 -23.73
C THR A 79 -7.65 -20.91 -23.90
N PRO A 80 -7.61 -21.61 -25.05
CA PRO A 80 -6.66 -22.71 -25.27
C PRO A 80 -5.18 -22.31 -25.35
N VAL A 81 -4.87 -21.00 -25.35
CA VAL A 81 -3.50 -20.49 -25.43
C VAL A 81 -2.70 -20.95 -24.20
N THR A 82 -1.50 -21.49 -24.44
CA THR A 82 -0.68 -22.06 -23.36
C THR A 82 0.43 -21.11 -22.89
N LEU A 83 0.95 -21.31 -21.67
CA LEU A 83 2.11 -20.57 -21.18
C LEU A 83 3.35 -20.75 -22.06
N VAL A 84 3.52 -21.92 -22.70
CA VAL A 84 4.63 -22.20 -23.62
C VAL A 84 4.54 -21.32 -24.86
N GLU A 85 3.34 -21.12 -25.40
CA GLU A 85 3.11 -20.22 -26.53
C GLU A 85 3.37 -18.75 -26.16
N VAL A 86 2.97 -18.35 -24.96
CA VAL A 86 3.26 -17.00 -24.43
C VAL A 86 4.77 -16.79 -24.28
N GLU A 87 5.48 -17.76 -23.70
CA GLU A 87 6.94 -17.70 -23.53
C GLU A 87 7.67 -17.62 -24.88
N ALA A 88 7.25 -18.44 -25.86
CA ALA A 88 7.86 -18.45 -27.19
C ALA A 88 7.69 -17.11 -27.94
N ARG A 89 6.58 -16.40 -27.71
CA ARG A 89 6.25 -15.16 -28.44
C ARG A 89 6.67 -13.88 -27.73
N PHE A 90 6.58 -13.85 -26.40
CA PHE A 90 6.76 -12.64 -25.60
C PHE A 90 7.91 -12.75 -24.58
N GLY A 91 8.58 -13.91 -24.53
CA GLY A 91 9.72 -14.15 -23.68
C GLY A 91 9.37 -14.66 -22.29
N HIS A 92 10.42 -15.11 -21.60
CA HIS A 92 10.33 -15.74 -20.28
C HIS A 92 9.71 -14.83 -19.21
N ASP A 93 10.05 -13.54 -19.21
CA ASP A 93 9.60 -12.58 -18.20
C ASP A 93 8.06 -12.43 -18.22
N VAL A 94 7.48 -12.27 -19.42
CA VAL A 94 6.02 -12.20 -19.61
C VAL A 94 5.35 -13.50 -19.17
N ALA A 95 5.89 -14.65 -19.57
CA ALA A 95 5.32 -15.96 -19.21
C ALA A 95 5.32 -16.19 -17.70
N GLN A 96 6.39 -15.81 -17.00
CA GLN A 96 6.46 -15.88 -15.54
C GLN A 96 5.40 -15.01 -14.87
N LEU A 97 5.23 -13.76 -15.35
CA LEU A 97 4.21 -12.84 -14.83
C LEU A 97 2.80 -13.40 -15.07
N VAL A 98 2.48 -13.85 -16.29
CA VAL A 98 1.17 -14.44 -16.63
C VAL A 98 0.90 -15.66 -15.76
N ASN A 99 1.87 -16.57 -15.61
CA ASN A 99 1.74 -17.74 -14.74
C ASN A 99 1.49 -17.35 -13.27
N GLY A 100 2.11 -16.29 -12.78
CA GLY A 100 1.85 -15.76 -11.44
C GLY A 100 0.42 -15.24 -11.26
N LEU A 101 -0.23 -14.80 -12.34
CA LEU A 101 -1.58 -14.24 -12.32
C LEU A 101 -2.69 -15.30 -12.51
N THR A 102 -2.40 -16.40 -13.20
CA THR A 102 -3.39 -17.45 -13.51
C THR A 102 -3.74 -18.30 -12.29
N LYS A 103 -5.03 -18.63 -12.15
CA LYS A 103 -5.53 -19.48 -11.05
C LYS A 103 -5.02 -20.92 -11.15
N VAL A 104 -4.91 -21.60 -10.01
CA VAL A 104 -4.63 -23.05 -9.98
C VAL A 104 -5.94 -23.79 -10.28
N THR A 105 -5.89 -24.68 -11.27
CA THR A 105 -6.98 -25.58 -11.63
C THR A 105 -6.70 -26.99 -11.10
N GLY A 106 -7.73 -27.69 -10.64
CA GLY A 106 -7.61 -29.07 -10.17
C GLY A 106 -8.99 -29.74 -10.08
N GLU A 107 -9.12 -30.90 -10.74
CA GLU A 107 -10.41 -31.60 -10.88
C GLU A 107 -10.84 -32.32 -9.58
N THR A 108 -9.91 -32.57 -8.66
CA THR A 108 -10.11 -33.41 -7.46
C THR A 108 -10.09 -32.63 -6.14
N LEU A 109 -9.85 -31.32 -6.18
CA LEU A 109 -9.67 -30.50 -4.97
C LEU A 109 -10.94 -29.72 -4.63
N ASN A 110 -11.27 -29.63 -3.34
CA ASN A 110 -12.36 -28.78 -2.86
C ASN A 110 -12.07 -27.31 -3.20
N ARG A 111 -13.12 -26.53 -3.47
CA ARG A 111 -13.06 -25.11 -3.84
C ARG A 111 -12.29 -24.24 -2.84
N GLU A 112 -12.37 -24.56 -1.55
CA GLU A 112 -11.60 -23.87 -0.51
C GLU A 112 -10.10 -24.17 -0.58
N VAL A 113 -9.75 -25.43 -0.89
CA VAL A 113 -8.37 -25.88 -1.06
C VAL A 113 -7.76 -25.25 -2.32
N LEU A 114 -8.48 -25.28 -3.45
CA LEU A 114 -8.07 -24.62 -4.68
C LEU A 114 -7.84 -23.11 -4.50
N LYS A 115 -8.68 -22.44 -3.71
CA LYS A 115 -8.49 -21.02 -3.36
C LYS A 115 -7.23 -20.81 -2.54
N ALA A 116 -7.00 -21.63 -1.51
CA ALA A 116 -5.82 -21.53 -0.67
C ALA A 116 -4.53 -21.78 -1.46
N GLU A 117 -4.53 -22.78 -2.35
CA GLU A 117 -3.39 -23.07 -3.25
C GLU A 117 -3.16 -21.98 -4.29
N THR A 118 -4.23 -21.46 -4.91
CA THR A 118 -4.13 -20.32 -5.84
C THR A 118 -3.53 -19.12 -5.14
N TYR A 119 -3.99 -18.82 -3.91
CA TYR A 119 -3.46 -17.73 -3.11
C TYR A 119 -1.99 -17.97 -2.73
N ARG A 120 -1.64 -19.20 -2.32
CA ARG A 120 -0.26 -19.60 -2.01
C ARG A 120 0.66 -19.44 -3.22
N LYS A 121 0.23 -19.88 -4.41
CA LYS A 121 0.94 -19.70 -5.68
C LYS A 121 1.17 -18.23 -5.97
N GLN A 122 0.12 -17.40 -5.84
CA GLN A 122 0.21 -15.96 -6.07
C GLN A 122 1.14 -15.27 -5.07
N LEU A 123 1.12 -15.65 -3.80
CA LEU A 123 2.06 -15.14 -2.80
C LEU A 123 3.50 -15.54 -3.09
N LEU A 124 3.74 -16.81 -3.47
CA LEU A 124 5.08 -17.28 -3.85
C LEU A 124 5.59 -16.58 -5.12
N ALA A 125 4.72 -16.37 -6.11
CA ALA A 125 5.05 -15.58 -7.29
C ALA A 125 5.37 -14.13 -6.91
N ALA A 126 4.61 -13.52 -6.02
CA ALA A 126 4.85 -12.17 -5.50
C ALA A 126 6.16 -12.03 -4.72
N VAL A 127 6.59 -13.08 -4.00
CA VAL A 127 7.88 -13.14 -3.29
C VAL A 127 9.05 -13.04 -4.27
N ASN A 128 8.92 -13.70 -5.42
CA ASN A 128 9.95 -13.71 -6.46
C ASN A 128 9.88 -12.42 -7.29
N ASP A 129 8.66 -11.97 -7.61
CA ASP A 129 8.41 -10.78 -8.39
C ASP A 129 7.18 -10.00 -7.90
N VAL A 130 7.45 -8.83 -7.32
CA VAL A 130 6.41 -7.95 -6.77
C VAL A 130 5.44 -7.43 -7.84
N ARG A 131 5.85 -7.40 -9.12
CA ARG A 131 4.99 -6.97 -10.25
C ARG A 131 3.72 -7.82 -10.35
N VAL A 132 3.80 -9.11 -10.02
CA VAL A 132 2.63 -10.02 -9.99
C VAL A 132 1.57 -9.51 -9.01
N LEU A 133 1.98 -9.12 -7.80
CA LEU A 133 1.06 -8.63 -6.78
C LEU A 133 0.48 -7.27 -7.15
N CYS A 134 1.28 -6.38 -7.73
CA CYS A 134 0.81 -5.10 -8.24
C CYS A 134 -0.24 -5.27 -9.35
N LEU A 135 0.00 -6.14 -10.33
CA LEU A 135 -0.96 -6.48 -11.37
C LEU A 135 -2.26 -7.06 -10.77
N LYS A 136 -2.17 -7.87 -9.71
CA LYS A 136 -3.36 -8.35 -8.98
C LYS A 136 -4.15 -7.26 -8.27
N PHE A 137 -3.50 -6.18 -7.80
CA PHE A 137 -4.24 -5.04 -7.27
C PHE A 137 -5.08 -4.37 -8.37
N TRP A 138 -4.50 -4.17 -9.55
CA TRP A 138 -5.20 -3.54 -10.69
C TRP A 138 -6.34 -4.40 -11.22
N ASP A 139 -6.10 -5.70 -11.40
CA ASP A 139 -7.14 -6.71 -11.70
C ASP A 139 -8.27 -6.67 -10.66
N ARG A 140 -7.92 -6.62 -9.36
CA ARG A 140 -8.91 -6.56 -8.28
C ARG A 140 -9.73 -5.26 -8.30
N MET A 141 -9.11 -4.13 -8.63
CA MET A 141 -9.80 -2.84 -8.75
C MET A 141 -10.84 -2.88 -9.87
N ASP A 142 -10.47 -3.35 -11.06
CA ASP A 142 -11.40 -3.49 -12.19
C ASP A 142 -12.56 -4.44 -11.85
N ASN A 143 -12.25 -5.57 -11.21
CA ASN A 143 -13.26 -6.54 -10.78
C ASN A 143 -14.23 -5.95 -9.75
N LEU A 144 -13.79 -5.06 -8.87
CA LEU A 144 -14.66 -4.38 -7.91
C LEU A 144 -15.50 -3.29 -8.56
N GLU A 145 -14.99 -2.62 -9.59
CA GLU A 145 -15.76 -1.63 -10.37
C GLU A 145 -16.90 -2.29 -11.16
N THR A 146 -16.66 -3.48 -11.70
CA THR A 146 -17.61 -4.24 -12.53
C THR A 146 -18.38 -5.33 -11.76
N ILE A 147 -18.29 -5.32 -10.43
CA ILE A 147 -18.77 -6.42 -9.56
C ILE A 147 -20.30 -6.59 -9.55
N SER A 148 -21.04 -5.56 -9.98
CA SER A 148 -22.50 -5.49 -9.91
C SER A 148 -23.21 -6.63 -10.66
N ALA A 149 -22.55 -7.25 -11.65
CA ALA A 149 -23.05 -8.39 -12.40
C ALA A 149 -23.07 -9.71 -11.61
N LEU A 150 -22.44 -9.76 -10.44
CA LEU A 150 -22.42 -10.94 -9.57
C LEU A 150 -23.57 -10.93 -8.56
N ASN A 151 -23.90 -12.09 -7.99
CA ASN A 151 -24.88 -12.12 -6.90
C ASN A 151 -24.33 -11.43 -5.62
N PRO A 152 -25.20 -10.86 -4.76
CA PRO A 152 -24.77 -10.06 -3.60
C PRO A 152 -23.83 -10.78 -2.62
N ALA A 153 -24.01 -12.10 -2.43
CA ALA A 153 -23.15 -12.89 -1.56
C ALA A 153 -21.71 -12.94 -2.12
N LYS A 154 -21.55 -13.18 -3.42
CA LYS A 154 -20.24 -13.17 -4.09
C LYS A 154 -19.63 -11.77 -4.13
N GLN A 155 -20.44 -10.73 -4.30
CA GLN A 155 -19.95 -9.34 -4.23
C GLN A 155 -19.33 -9.04 -2.86
N SER A 156 -20.06 -9.37 -1.79
CA SER A 156 -19.62 -9.14 -0.41
C SER A 156 -18.35 -9.91 -0.07
N LEU A 157 -18.28 -11.19 -0.47
CA LEU A 157 -17.11 -12.04 -0.25
C LEU A 157 -15.84 -11.44 -0.89
N ILE A 158 -15.93 -11.00 -2.15
CA ILE A 158 -14.77 -10.40 -2.86
C ILE A 158 -14.36 -9.07 -2.21
N ALA A 159 -15.32 -8.25 -1.79
CA ALA A 159 -15.03 -6.98 -1.13
C ALA A 159 -14.38 -7.18 0.25
N GLU A 160 -14.85 -8.15 1.04
CA GLU A 160 -14.27 -8.50 2.33
C GLU A 160 -12.84 -9.06 2.17
N GLU A 161 -12.65 -9.99 1.24
CA GLU A 161 -11.34 -10.55 0.90
C GLU A 161 -10.36 -9.43 0.48
N THR A 162 -10.81 -8.52 -0.40
CA THR A 162 -10.00 -7.38 -0.85
C THR A 162 -9.50 -6.54 0.33
N ARG A 163 -10.39 -6.21 1.27
CA ARG A 163 -10.05 -5.37 2.42
C ARG A 163 -9.19 -6.10 3.45
N ALA A 164 -9.46 -7.37 3.65
CA ALA A 164 -8.74 -8.20 4.62
C ALA A 164 -7.30 -8.46 4.16
N VAL A 165 -7.09 -8.62 2.85
CA VAL A 165 -5.83 -9.11 2.29
C VAL A 165 -5.12 -8.04 1.45
N TYR A 166 -5.72 -7.62 0.35
CA TYR A 166 -5.04 -6.81 -0.67
C TYR A 166 -4.80 -5.37 -0.21
N VAL A 167 -5.71 -4.77 0.57
CA VAL A 167 -5.53 -3.42 1.11
C VAL A 167 -4.30 -3.32 2.04
N PRO A 168 -4.13 -4.18 3.05
CA PRO A 168 -2.91 -4.20 3.86
C PRO A 168 -1.63 -4.45 3.05
N LEU A 169 -1.66 -5.36 2.07
CA LEU A 169 -0.51 -5.65 1.22
C LEU A 169 -0.10 -4.43 0.39
N ALA A 170 -1.05 -3.74 -0.25
CA ALA A 170 -0.79 -2.52 -1.01
C ALA A 170 -0.18 -1.42 -0.12
N ARG A 171 -0.67 -1.26 1.12
CA ARG A 171 -0.05 -0.33 2.10
C ARG A 171 1.38 -0.73 2.42
N HIS A 172 1.64 -2.02 2.63
CA HIS A 172 2.96 -2.53 2.95
C HIS A 172 3.97 -2.27 1.82
N LEU A 173 3.51 -2.33 0.56
CA LEU A 173 4.29 -1.98 -0.62
C LEU A 173 4.43 -0.47 -0.85
N GLY A 174 3.99 0.37 0.09
CA GLY A 174 4.00 1.82 -0.07
C GLY A 174 3.01 2.36 -1.10
N MET A 175 2.14 1.50 -1.65
CA MET A 175 1.13 1.84 -2.64
C MET A 175 -0.14 2.38 -1.94
N GLY A 176 0.02 3.48 -1.20
CA GLY A 176 -1.05 4.05 -0.37
C GLY A 176 -2.29 4.43 -1.17
N ASN A 177 -2.12 4.98 -2.38
CA ASN A 177 -3.23 5.35 -3.25
C ASN A 177 -4.00 4.12 -3.75
N ALA A 178 -3.30 3.09 -4.22
CA ALA A 178 -3.92 1.82 -4.61
C ALA A 178 -4.70 1.20 -3.44
N ALA A 179 -4.11 1.18 -2.24
CA ALA A 179 -4.77 0.68 -1.04
C ALA A 179 -6.04 1.47 -0.70
N SER A 180 -6.00 2.80 -0.79
CA SER A 180 -7.17 3.66 -0.56
C SER A 180 -8.26 3.48 -1.60
N GLN A 181 -7.93 3.18 -2.84
CA GLN A 181 -8.90 2.91 -3.90
C GLN A 181 -9.53 1.52 -3.73
N LEU A 182 -8.72 0.47 -3.51
CA LEU A 182 -9.20 -0.88 -3.19
C LEU A 182 -10.16 -0.87 -1.99
N ASP A 183 -9.81 -0.15 -0.91
CA ASP A 183 -10.65 -0.05 0.29
C ASP A 183 -11.95 0.71 -0.01
N ALA A 184 -11.89 1.81 -0.78
CA ALA A 184 -13.07 2.59 -1.15
C ALA A 184 -14.05 1.84 -2.06
N LEU A 185 -13.53 1.13 -3.07
CA LEU A 185 -14.33 0.27 -3.94
C LEU A 185 -15.01 -0.83 -3.12
N SER A 186 -14.24 -1.53 -2.29
CA SER A 186 -14.76 -2.59 -1.42
C SER A 186 -15.81 -2.09 -0.43
N LEU A 187 -15.55 -0.99 0.27
CA LEU A 187 -16.53 -0.37 1.17
C LEU A 187 -17.76 0.12 0.42
N GLY A 188 -17.61 0.51 -0.85
CA GLY A 188 -18.72 0.88 -1.71
C GLY A 188 -19.68 -0.27 -1.99
N VAL A 189 -19.14 -1.49 -2.14
CA VAL A 189 -19.92 -2.72 -2.28
C VAL A 189 -20.60 -3.08 -0.96
N LEU A 190 -19.86 -3.02 0.16
CA LEU A 190 -20.36 -3.41 1.48
C LEU A 190 -21.36 -2.40 2.09
N TYR A 191 -21.18 -1.11 1.80
CA TYR A 191 -21.99 -0.02 2.37
C TYR A 191 -22.50 0.96 1.31
N PRO A 192 -23.30 0.50 0.32
CA PRO A 192 -23.66 1.29 -0.86
C PRO A 192 -24.47 2.55 -0.51
N ARG A 193 -25.37 2.46 0.48
CA ARG A 193 -26.13 3.63 0.97
C ARG A 193 -25.22 4.69 1.58
N ARG A 194 -24.20 4.29 2.33
CA ARG A 194 -23.23 5.22 2.94
C ARG A 194 -22.35 5.85 1.85
N ARG A 195 -21.90 5.06 0.87
CA ARG A 195 -21.13 5.56 -0.29
C ARG A 195 -21.91 6.63 -1.05
N ARG A 196 -23.17 6.35 -1.42
CA ARG A 196 -24.02 7.33 -2.13
C ARG A 196 -24.16 8.64 -1.35
N ARG A 197 -24.45 8.58 -0.04
CA ARG A 197 -24.54 9.78 0.81
C ARG A 197 -23.23 10.56 0.84
N TYR A 198 -22.10 9.86 0.98
CA TYR A 198 -20.77 10.48 0.97
C TYR A 198 -20.48 11.16 -0.38
N GLU A 199 -20.70 10.47 -1.50
CA GLU A 199 -20.44 11.00 -2.84
C GLU A 199 -21.30 12.23 -3.15
N THR A 200 -22.59 12.22 -2.78
CA THR A 200 -23.48 13.38 -2.96
C THR A 200 -22.97 14.59 -2.18
N ALA A 201 -22.63 14.41 -0.91
CA ALA A 201 -22.13 15.50 -0.07
C ALA A 201 -20.73 15.97 -0.49
N LEU A 202 -19.85 15.06 -0.91
CA LEU A 202 -18.54 15.40 -1.45
C LEU A 202 -18.66 16.27 -2.71
N ARG A 203 -19.57 15.92 -3.63
CA ARG A 203 -19.85 16.72 -4.84
C ARG A 203 -20.40 18.11 -4.49
N ALA A 204 -21.29 18.20 -3.50
CA ALA A 204 -21.81 19.48 -3.02
C ALA A 204 -20.68 20.36 -2.46
N LEU A 205 -19.82 19.79 -1.61
CA LEU A 205 -18.67 20.50 -1.04
C LEU A 205 -17.65 20.92 -2.11
N GLN A 206 -17.39 20.07 -3.11
CA GLN A 206 -16.54 20.41 -4.26
C GLN A 206 -17.07 21.64 -5.00
N LYS A 207 -18.38 21.68 -5.27
CA LYS A 207 -19.03 22.81 -5.95
C LYS A 207 -18.98 24.08 -5.10
N GLU A 208 -19.25 23.98 -3.81
CA GLU A 208 -19.19 25.10 -2.86
C GLU A 208 -17.78 25.72 -2.79
N THR A 209 -16.75 24.87 -2.76
CA THR A 209 -15.36 25.29 -2.51
C THR A 209 -14.55 25.57 -3.79
N GLU A 210 -15.11 25.36 -4.98
CA GLU A 210 -14.43 25.52 -6.26
C GLU A 210 -13.82 26.92 -6.44
N THR A 211 -14.62 27.97 -6.23
CA THR A 211 -14.18 29.36 -6.41
C THR A 211 -13.15 29.79 -5.36
N PRO A 212 -13.36 29.56 -4.05
CA PRO A 212 -12.34 29.81 -3.03
C PRO A 212 -11.02 29.08 -3.30
N LEU A 213 -11.06 27.78 -3.62
CA LEU A 213 -9.85 27.01 -3.90
C LEU A 213 -9.11 27.53 -5.14
N ARG A 214 -9.83 27.97 -6.18
CA ARG A 214 -9.22 28.59 -7.35
C ARG A 214 -8.45 29.86 -7.01
N LYS A 215 -8.98 30.71 -6.14
CA LYS A 215 -8.29 31.93 -5.67
C LYS A 215 -7.02 31.59 -4.89
N ILE A 216 -7.13 30.66 -3.93
CA ILE A 216 -6.00 30.19 -3.11
C ILE A 216 -4.89 29.60 -4.00
N ARG A 217 -5.25 28.77 -4.99
CA ARG A 217 -4.28 28.24 -5.96
C ARG A 217 -3.62 29.34 -6.78
N SER A 218 -4.36 30.36 -7.19
CA SER A 218 -3.79 31.49 -7.94
C SER A 218 -2.79 32.27 -7.09
N GLU A 219 -3.10 32.54 -5.83
CA GLU A 219 -2.19 33.25 -4.91
C GLU A 219 -0.89 32.46 -4.70
N ILE A 220 -1.01 31.13 -4.49
CA ILE A 220 0.16 30.25 -4.35
C ILE A 220 0.97 30.23 -5.65
N ASN A 221 0.35 30.00 -6.82
CA ASN A 221 1.05 29.97 -8.09
C ASN A 221 1.82 31.28 -8.34
N ASN A 222 1.17 32.42 -8.11
CA ASN A 222 1.80 33.73 -8.26
C ASN A 222 3.03 33.86 -7.35
N ALA A 223 2.94 33.47 -6.07
CA ALA A 223 4.07 33.56 -5.15
C ALA A 223 5.27 32.69 -5.58
N PHE A 224 5.01 31.49 -6.11
CA PHE A 224 6.06 30.62 -6.65
C PHE A 224 6.67 31.18 -7.95
N GLU A 225 5.85 31.77 -8.82
CA GLU A 225 6.30 32.40 -10.06
C GLU A 225 7.23 33.60 -9.81
N HIS A 226 6.91 34.45 -8.83
CA HIS A 226 7.78 35.57 -8.43
C HIS A 226 9.17 35.11 -7.95
N GLN A 227 9.24 33.91 -7.35
CA GLN A 227 10.49 33.29 -6.94
C GLN A 227 11.13 32.42 -8.03
N ARG A 228 10.54 32.38 -9.22
CA ARG A 228 10.97 31.57 -10.37
C ARG A 228 11.12 30.08 -10.04
N VAL A 229 10.22 29.57 -9.18
CA VAL A 229 10.17 28.15 -8.82
C VAL A 229 9.04 27.48 -9.60
N PRO A 230 9.33 26.57 -10.54
CA PRO A 230 8.29 25.84 -11.26
C PRO A 230 7.48 24.97 -10.29
N VAL A 231 6.16 25.16 -10.27
CA VAL A 231 5.26 24.46 -9.35
C VAL A 231 4.12 23.79 -10.11
N LEU A 232 3.73 22.60 -9.65
CA LEU A 232 2.52 21.91 -10.09
C LEU A 232 1.61 21.70 -8.88
N ILE A 233 0.44 22.32 -8.91
CA ILE A 233 -0.55 22.21 -7.84
C ILE A 233 -1.63 21.20 -8.23
N LYS A 234 -1.95 20.26 -7.34
CA LYS A 234 -2.99 19.25 -7.53
C LYS A 234 -3.98 19.23 -6.38
N ASP A 235 -5.24 19.00 -6.70
CA ASP A 235 -6.31 18.81 -5.74
C ASP A 235 -6.45 17.32 -5.42
N ARG A 236 -6.34 16.93 -4.14
CA ARG A 236 -6.60 15.55 -3.71
C ARG A 236 -7.78 15.49 -2.75
N TRP A 237 -8.87 14.91 -3.23
CA TRP A 237 -10.06 14.59 -2.42
C TRP A 237 -9.97 13.17 -1.86
N ARG A 238 -10.36 12.99 -0.60
CA ARG A 238 -10.37 11.67 0.03
C ARG A 238 -11.38 10.74 -0.63
N THR A 239 -10.97 9.51 -0.90
CA THR A 239 -11.87 8.44 -1.35
C THR A 239 -12.84 8.03 -0.24
N PHE A 240 -13.92 7.32 -0.61
CA PHE A 240 -14.89 6.84 0.36
C PHE A 240 -14.24 5.91 1.37
N SER A 241 -14.39 6.23 2.65
CA SER A 241 -14.05 5.34 3.76
C SER A 241 -15.00 5.62 4.93
N VAL A 242 -15.07 4.70 5.89
CA VAL A 242 -15.88 4.90 7.10
C VAL A 242 -15.43 6.16 7.85
N ALA A 243 -14.11 6.35 7.99
CA ALA A 243 -13.53 7.52 8.63
C ALA A 243 -13.82 8.82 7.85
N ALA A 244 -13.69 8.80 6.52
CA ALA A 244 -14.00 9.98 5.70
C ALA A 244 -15.49 10.36 5.85
N ALA A 245 -16.40 9.39 5.76
CA ALA A 245 -17.83 9.61 5.93
C ALA A 245 -18.20 10.16 7.31
N GLN A 246 -17.55 9.69 8.37
CA GLN A 246 -17.75 10.23 9.73
C GLN A 246 -17.20 11.65 9.89
N SER A 247 -16.08 11.95 9.23
CA SER A 247 -15.41 13.25 9.32
C SER A 247 -16.02 14.33 8.43
N MET A 248 -17.09 14.03 7.69
CA MET A 248 -17.68 14.93 6.69
C MET A 248 -18.24 16.22 7.29
N GLN A 249 -18.68 16.18 8.55
CA GLN A 249 -19.14 17.37 9.30
C GLN A 249 -18.03 18.42 9.50
N ARG A 250 -16.75 18.04 9.34
CA ARG A 250 -15.61 18.96 9.42
C ARG A 250 -15.31 19.66 8.08
N GLY A 251 -16.09 19.39 7.03
CA GLY A 251 -16.00 20.04 5.73
C GLY A 251 -14.67 19.83 5.01
N LEU A 252 -14.20 20.89 4.33
CA LEU A 252 -13.00 20.87 3.50
C LEU A 252 -11.76 20.34 4.23
N ALA A 253 -11.56 20.73 5.50
CA ALA A 253 -10.37 20.41 6.27
C ALA A 253 -10.11 18.89 6.43
N SER A 254 -11.19 18.09 6.49
CA SER A 254 -11.08 16.64 6.66
C SER A 254 -11.00 15.88 5.33
N LEU A 255 -11.56 16.43 4.25
CA LEU A 255 -11.73 15.71 2.98
C LEU A 255 -10.78 16.13 1.88
N TYR A 256 -10.22 17.34 1.97
CA TYR A 256 -9.35 17.90 0.94
C TYR A 256 -7.89 17.96 1.38
N THR A 257 -6.99 17.83 0.43
CA THR A 257 -5.56 18.08 0.56
C THR A 257 -5.07 18.76 -0.71
N LEU A 258 -4.38 19.89 -0.57
CA LEU A 258 -3.69 20.57 -1.66
C LEU A 258 -2.28 20.00 -1.78
N GLU A 259 -1.94 19.43 -2.93
CA GLU A 259 -0.60 18.94 -3.21
C GLU A 259 0.19 19.96 -4.03
N ILE A 260 1.41 20.24 -3.61
CA ILE A 260 2.34 21.15 -4.26
C ILE A 260 3.57 20.33 -4.67
N GLN A 261 3.83 20.24 -5.97
CA GLN A 261 4.94 19.48 -6.54
C GLN A 261 5.97 20.41 -7.18
N VAL A 262 7.21 20.32 -6.70
CA VAL A 262 8.36 21.13 -7.16
C VAL A 262 9.46 20.23 -7.76
N ASP A 263 10.53 20.82 -8.27
CA ASP A 263 11.63 20.03 -8.86
C ASP A 263 12.62 19.50 -7.83
N ARG A 264 13.06 20.33 -6.87
CA ARG A 264 14.12 19.97 -5.91
C ARG A 264 13.61 19.97 -4.48
N THR A 265 14.27 19.19 -3.63
CA THR A 265 13.93 19.13 -2.19
C THR A 265 14.05 20.50 -1.52
N MET A 266 15.05 21.31 -1.88
CA MET A 266 15.16 22.67 -1.33
C MET A 266 14.04 23.60 -1.77
N ASP A 267 13.52 23.43 -2.99
CA ASP A 267 12.37 24.20 -3.48
C ASP A 267 11.11 23.86 -2.68
N ALA A 268 11.04 22.67 -2.06
CA ALA A 268 9.91 22.29 -1.20
C ALA A 268 9.95 23.06 0.13
N TYR A 269 11.14 23.26 0.71
CA TYR A 269 11.33 24.08 1.90
C TYR A 269 11.10 25.57 1.62
N LEU A 270 11.59 26.07 0.48
CA LEU A 270 11.26 27.42 0.01
C LEU A 270 9.75 27.57 -0.16
N GLY A 271 9.11 26.60 -0.81
CA GLY A 271 7.66 26.54 -0.98
C GLY A 271 6.88 26.52 0.33
N LEU A 272 7.39 25.84 1.37
CA LEU A 272 6.82 25.88 2.72
C LEU A 272 6.88 27.29 3.30
N GLY A 273 8.02 27.98 3.17
CA GLY A 273 8.19 29.36 3.61
C GLY A 273 7.25 30.33 2.88
N LEU A 274 7.14 30.22 1.56
CA LEU A 274 6.19 31.01 0.76
C LEU A 274 4.75 30.77 1.20
N LEU A 275 4.37 29.51 1.39
CA LEU A 275 3.03 29.14 1.83
C LEU A 275 2.69 29.74 3.22
N HIS A 276 3.62 29.65 4.17
CA HIS A 276 3.44 30.21 5.52
C HIS A 276 3.52 31.74 5.56
N GLY A 277 4.15 32.37 4.57
CA GLY A 277 4.11 33.81 4.36
C GLY A 277 2.76 34.30 3.82
N LEU A 278 2.09 33.51 2.98
CA LEU A 278 0.76 33.81 2.45
C LEU A 278 -0.36 33.51 3.46
N PHE A 279 -0.26 32.39 4.18
CA PHE A 279 -1.33 31.87 5.02
C PHE A 279 -0.81 31.44 6.39
N ALA A 280 -1.55 31.78 7.44
CA ALA A 280 -1.18 31.43 8.80
C ALA A 280 -1.11 29.90 8.98
N PRO A 281 0.02 29.33 9.45
CA PRO A 281 0.12 27.89 9.71
C PRO A 281 -0.63 27.50 10.99
N ILE A 282 -1.20 26.30 11.00
CA ILE A 282 -1.81 25.72 12.20
C ILE A 282 -0.70 25.10 13.07
N PRO A 283 -0.51 25.56 14.33
CA PRO A 283 0.55 25.06 15.20
C PRO A 283 0.50 23.54 15.43
N GLY A 284 1.66 22.90 15.48
CA GLY A 284 1.80 21.45 15.73
C GLY A 284 1.31 20.55 14.58
N LYS A 285 0.99 21.11 13.40
CA LYS A 285 0.57 20.33 12.21
C LYS A 285 1.64 20.20 11.14
N LEU A 286 2.82 20.78 11.34
CA LEU A 286 3.97 20.59 10.47
C LEU A 286 4.62 19.21 10.75
N ARG A 287 4.80 18.42 9.70
CA ARG A 287 5.59 17.17 9.74
C ARG A 287 6.53 17.15 8.55
N ASP A 288 7.82 17.03 8.82
CA ASP A 288 8.85 16.96 7.79
C ASP A 288 9.17 15.50 7.46
N HIS A 289 8.44 14.93 6.49
CA HIS A 289 8.76 13.60 5.96
C HIS A 289 9.77 13.61 4.82
N LEU A 290 10.31 14.78 4.42
CA LEU A 290 11.44 14.82 3.49
C LEU A 290 12.73 14.45 4.23
N ASN A 291 12.88 14.91 5.48
CA ASN A 291 14.00 14.56 6.35
C ASN A 291 13.81 13.19 7.03
N VAL A 292 12.63 12.93 7.61
CA VAL A 292 12.32 11.67 8.29
C VAL A 292 11.23 10.92 7.52
N ALA A 293 11.65 10.00 6.67
CA ALA A 293 10.73 9.18 5.87
C ALA A 293 9.69 8.49 6.76
N SER A 294 8.45 8.43 6.28
CA SER A 294 7.39 7.69 6.98
C SER A 294 7.61 6.17 6.92
N LYS A 295 6.79 5.39 7.64
CA LYS A 295 6.85 3.91 7.72
C LYS A 295 7.06 3.22 6.37
N PHE A 296 6.37 3.70 5.32
CA PHE A 296 6.37 3.10 4.00
C PHE A 296 7.15 3.90 2.95
N GLY A 297 8.10 4.71 3.42
CA GLY A 297 8.93 5.54 2.55
C GLY A 297 8.25 6.80 2.03
N TYR A 298 6.97 7.06 2.35
CA TYR A 298 6.30 8.28 1.90
C TYR A 298 7.07 9.53 2.36
N GLN A 299 7.31 10.45 1.42
CA GLN A 299 8.14 11.64 1.57
C GLN A 299 7.44 12.90 1.05
N ALA A 300 7.10 13.80 1.98
CA ALA A 300 6.58 15.14 1.73
C ALA A 300 6.64 15.98 3.01
N LEU A 301 6.68 17.30 2.87
CA LEU A 301 6.32 18.21 3.96
C LEU A 301 4.80 18.21 4.10
N LYS A 302 4.29 17.94 5.29
CA LYS A 302 2.87 18.04 5.61
C LYS A 302 2.64 19.23 6.51
N THR A 303 1.71 20.09 6.14
CA THR A 303 1.29 21.22 6.99
C THR A 303 -0.22 21.42 6.90
N SER A 304 -0.76 22.22 7.81
CA SER A 304 -2.12 22.77 7.68
C SER A 304 -2.05 24.28 7.77
N ILE A 305 -2.84 24.96 6.95
CA ILE A 305 -2.91 26.42 6.87
C ILE A 305 -4.35 26.91 7.06
N GLN A 306 -4.48 28.16 7.47
CA GLN A 306 -5.73 28.90 7.53
C GLN A 306 -5.75 29.93 6.39
N ALA A 307 -6.62 29.73 5.39
CA ALA A 307 -6.81 30.60 4.24
C ALA A 307 -8.23 31.19 4.29
N GLY A 308 -8.36 32.40 4.86
CA GLY A 308 -9.66 32.98 5.19
C GLY A 308 -10.42 32.07 6.15
N GLU A 309 -11.65 31.68 5.80
CA GLU A 309 -12.47 30.76 6.59
C GLU A 309 -12.07 29.28 6.43
N TYR A 310 -11.21 28.96 5.45
CA TYR A 310 -10.89 27.59 5.09
C TYR A 310 -9.62 27.08 5.77
N ARG A 311 -9.75 25.93 6.43
CA ARG A 311 -8.59 25.14 6.90
C ARG A 311 -8.21 24.14 5.83
N ILE A 312 -6.98 24.21 5.35
CA ILE A 312 -6.49 23.38 4.24
C ILE A 312 -5.28 22.58 4.69
N ARG A 313 -5.29 21.27 4.43
CA ARG A 313 -4.10 20.43 4.53
C ARG A 313 -3.29 20.58 3.26
N VAL A 314 -2.00 20.82 3.40
CA VAL A 314 -1.07 20.99 2.28
C VAL A 314 0.04 19.96 2.38
N GLU A 315 0.36 19.33 1.26
CA GLU A 315 1.50 18.42 1.10
C GLU A 315 2.44 19.02 0.06
N ILE A 316 3.71 19.23 0.42
CA ILE A 316 4.73 19.77 -0.49
C ILE A 316 5.79 18.69 -0.71
N THR A 317 6.03 18.32 -1.96
CA THR A 317 7.02 17.29 -2.30
C THR A 317 7.63 17.57 -3.68
N THR A 318 8.65 16.82 -4.07
CA THR A 318 9.18 16.94 -5.44
C THR A 318 8.37 16.11 -6.42
N ARG A 319 8.41 16.41 -7.72
CA ARG A 319 7.75 15.59 -8.75
C ARG A 319 8.25 14.14 -8.73
N LYS A 320 9.56 13.93 -8.50
CA LYS A 320 10.16 12.61 -8.31
C LYS A 320 9.55 11.88 -7.11
N LEU A 321 9.46 12.56 -5.96
CA LEU A 321 8.92 11.98 -4.74
C LEU A 321 7.40 11.83 -4.76
N ALA A 322 6.67 12.68 -5.50
CA ALA A 322 5.25 12.49 -5.75
C ALA A 322 4.98 11.22 -6.53
N ARG A 323 5.75 10.95 -7.59
CA ARG A 323 5.70 9.68 -8.33
C ARG A 323 6.01 8.51 -7.40
N PHE A 324 7.00 8.67 -6.51
CA PHE A 324 7.31 7.68 -5.49
C PHE A 324 6.13 7.40 -4.55
N ASN A 325 5.54 8.45 -3.99
CA ASN A 325 4.40 8.36 -3.08
C ASN A 325 3.16 7.73 -3.71
N ASP A 326 3.02 7.80 -5.04
CA ASP A 326 1.91 7.20 -5.78
C ASP A 326 2.17 5.73 -6.15
N ALA A 327 3.35 5.44 -6.70
CA ALA A 327 3.69 4.12 -7.25
C ALA A 327 4.26 3.13 -6.20
N GLY A 328 4.71 3.61 -5.04
CA GLY A 328 5.24 2.77 -3.97
C GLY A 328 6.44 1.93 -4.43
N VAL A 329 6.38 0.62 -4.26
CA VAL A 329 7.43 -0.33 -4.68
C VAL A 329 7.78 -0.28 -6.18
N LEU A 330 6.86 0.19 -7.03
CA LEU A 330 7.08 0.33 -8.47
C LEU A 330 7.83 1.62 -8.83
N ALA A 331 8.05 2.51 -7.86
CA ALA A 331 8.67 3.79 -8.11
C ALA A 331 10.19 3.66 -8.40
N PRO A 332 10.70 4.32 -9.45
CA PRO A 332 12.11 4.25 -9.81
C PRO A 332 13.04 4.79 -8.70
N GLY A 333 14.12 4.06 -8.42
CA GLY A 333 15.16 4.45 -7.46
C GLY A 333 14.79 4.27 -5.99
N PHE A 334 13.69 3.56 -5.70
CA PHE A 334 13.39 3.11 -4.35
C PHE A 334 14.00 1.73 -4.09
N GLU A 335 14.89 1.66 -3.09
CA GLU A 335 15.31 0.38 -2.54
C GLU A 335 14.20 -0.18 -1.67
N PHE A 336 13.29 -0.92 -2.32
CA PHE A 336 12.37 -1.78 -1.60
C PHE A 336 13.17 -2.78 -0.77
N ARG A 337 12.96 -2.77 0.55
CA ARG A 337 13.57 -3.74 1.47
C ARG A 337 12.97 -5.12 1.25
N LYS A 338 13.42 -5.79 0.18
CA LYS A 338 12.97 -7.14 -0.23
C LYS A 338 12.99 -8.12 0.93
N THR A 339 13.99 -8.06 1.80
CA THR A 339 14.14 -8.94 2.97
C THR A 339 12.95 -8.88 3.93
N ASN A 340 12.45 -7.69 4.26
CA ASN A 340 11.30 -7.53 5.15
C ASN A 340 10.01 -8.04 4.52
N PHE A 341 9.83 -7.79 3.23
CA PHE A 341 8.66 -8.27 2.49
C PHE A 341 8.69 -9.79 2.30
N GLN A 342 9.83 -10.35 1.93
CA GLN A 342 10.01 -11.80 1.82
C GLN A 342 9.79 -12.48 3.18
N ALA A 343 10.28 -11.91 4.28
CA ALA A 343 10.03 -12.41 5.62
C ALA A 343 8.54 -12.33 6.00
N LEU A 344 7.84 -11.23 5.65
CA LEU A 344 6.40 -11.12 5.86
C LEU A 344 5.65 -12.17 5.04
N MET A 345 5.95 -12.31 3.75
CA MET A 345 5.29 -13.26 2.87
C MET A 345 5.56 -14.71 3.31
N ARG A 346 6.79 -15.05 3.70
CA ARG A 346 7.12 -16.36 4.28
C ARG A 346 6.39 -16.59 5.60
N SER A 347 6.33 -15.60 6.48
CA SER A 347 5.54 -15.70 7.71
C SER A 347 4.04 -15.92 7.43
N LEU A 348 3.48 -15.36 6.36
CA LEU A 348 2.10 -15.62 5.94
C LEU A 348 1.94 -17.04 5.37
N LEU A 349 2.97 -17.58 4.73
CA LEU A 349 2.99 -18.94 4.17
C LEU A 349 3.23 -20.02 5.23
N GLU A 350 3.95 -19.69 6.31
CA GLU A 350 4.33 -20.55 7.44
C GLU A 350 3.28 -20.54 8.58
N GLY A 351 2.37 -19.55 8.58
CA GLY A 351 1.19 -19.53 9.44
C GLY A 351 0.15 -20.56 8.98
N GLU A 352 0.43 -21.83 9.22
CA GLU A 352 -0.51 -22.93 9.01
C GLU A 352 -1.81 -22.65 9.78
N SER A 353 -2.95 -22.76 9.07
CA SER A 353 -4.35 -22.54 9.50
C SER A 353 -4.89 -21.13 9.20
N ALA A 354 -5.85 -21.09 8.26
CA ALA A 354 -6.84 -20.03 8.02
C ALA A 354 -6.43 -18.59 8.41
N PHE A 355 -5.92 -17.85 7.42
CA PHE A 355 -6.02 -16.39 7.28
C PHE A 355 -6.22 -15.60 8.58
N ASP A 356 -5.13 -15.35 9.32
CA ASP A 356 -5.16 -14.32 10.34
C ASP A 356 -5.02 -12.93 9.70
N ALA A 357 -6.10 -12.46 9.09
CA ALA A 357 -6.22 -11.10 8.55
C ALA A 357 -6.01 -10.03 9.65
N GLU A 358 -6.16 -10.39 10.93
CA GLU A 358 -5.87 -9.53 12.06
C GLU A 358 -4.35 -9.33 12.20
N SER A 359 -3.56 -10.40 12.08
CA SER A 359 -2.09 -10.32 12.00
C SER A 359 -1.61 -9.44 10.82
N LEU A 360 -2.28 -9.49 9.66
CA LEU A 360 -1.96 -8.64 8.51
C LEU A 360 -2.35 -7.16 8.74
N ARG A 361 -3.52 -6.90 9.36
CA ARG A 361 -3.95 -5.54 9.72
C ARG A 361 -3.03 -4.91 10.77
N LEU A 362 -2.68 -5.67 11.81
CA LEU A 362 -1.75 -5.24 12.85
C LEU A 362 -0.36 -4.96 12.25
N ALA A 363 0.14 -5.80 11.34
CA ALA A 363 1.40 -5.55 10.62
C ALA A 363 1.35 -4.28 9.74
N SER A 364 0.17 -3.94 9.20
CA SER A 364 0.02 -2.81 8.26
C SER A 364 0.02 -1.43 8.92
N ALA A 365 -0.52 -1.25 10.12
CA ALA A 365 -0.35 0.00 10.86
C ALA A 365 0.94 -0.05 11.69
N SER A 366 1.71 1.04 11.81
CA SER A 366 2.85 1.10 12.75
C SER A 366 2.79 2.32 13.61
N ILE A 367 3.46 2.19 14.73
CA ILE A 367 3.91 3.27 15.60
C ILE A 367 5.42 3.43 15.46
N GLN A 368 5.90 4.67 15.60
CA GLN A 368 7.29 5.00 15.80
C GLN A 368 7.53 5.21 17.28
N VAL A 369 8.44 4.46 17.87
CA VAL A 369 8.81 4.56 19.28
C VAL A 369 10.30 4.82 19.40
N TYR A 370 10.70 5.49 20.47
CA TYR A 370 12.06 5.97 20.66
C TYR A 370 12.73 5.25 21.81
N THR A 371 13.99 4.86 21.62
CA THR A 371 14.85 4.47 22.74
C THR A 371 15.17 5.70 23.62
N PRO A 372 15.66 5.52 24.85
CA PRO A 372 16.08 6.64 25.70
C PRO A 372 17.24 7.45 25.09
N ARG A 373 18.01 6.84 24.17
CA ARG A 373 19.09 7.48 23.42
C ARG A 373 18.61 8.20 22.16
N GLY A 374 17.30 8.28 21.92
CA GLY A 374 16.71 8.95 20.77
C GLY A 374 16.72 8.14 19.47
N GLN A 375 17.23 6.90 19.47
CA GLN A 375 17.13 6.02 18.29
C GLN A 375 15.68 5.62 18.07
N MET A 376 15.18 5.82 16.85
CA MET A 376 13.82 5.48 16.44
C MET A 376 13.71 4.01 16.06
N ARG A 377 12.62 3.37 16.48
CA ARG A 377 12.20 2.01 16.11
C ARG A 377 10.77 2.02 15.59
N THR A 378 10.52 1.22 14.56
CA THR A 378 9.19 1.08 13.95
C THR A 378 8.59 -0.25 14.33
N LEU A 379 7.42 -0.24 14.97
CA LEU A 379 6.71 -1.44 15.40
C LEU A 379 5.27 -1.46 14.86
N PRO A 380 4.65 -2.63 14.65
CA PRO A 380 3.21 -2.74 14.37
C PRO A 380 2.35 -1.95 15.38
N GLU A 381 1.27 -1.30 14.94
CA GLU A 381 0.33 -0.64 15.85
C GLU A 381 -0.29 -1.68 16.78
N GLY A 382 -0.41 -1.33 18.07
CA GLY A 382 -0.82 -2.28 19.10
C GLY A 382 0.32 -3.19 19.60
N SER A 383 1.56 -3.01 19.13
CA SER A 383 2.72 -3.67 19.74
C SER A 383 2.82 -3.35 21.22
N SER A 384 3.25 -4.34 21.99
CA SER A 384 3.50 -4.21 23.42
C SER A 384 4.93 -3.74 23.69
N ALA A 385 5.19 -3.29 24.92
CA ALA A 385 6.56 -3.02 25.35
C ALA A 385 7.46 -4.28 25.30
N LEU A 386 6.87 -5.47 25.42
CA LEU A 386 7.57 -6.73 25.20
C LEU A 386 8.05 -6.87 23.76
N ASP A 387 7.20 -6.53 22.78
CA ASP A 387 7.56 -6.56 21.37
C ASP A 387 8.74 -5.61 21.07
N PHE A 388 8.76 -4.43 21.70
CA PHE A 388 9.89 -3.51 21.60
C PHE A 388 11.19 -4.08 22.17
N ALA A 389 11.14 -4.81 23.28
CA ALA A 389 12.32 -5.47 23.86
C ALA A 389 12.92 -6.50 22.88
N PHE A 390 12.09 -7.34 22.28
CA PHE A 390 12.51 -8.31 21.26
C PHE A 390 12.92 -7.65 19.94
N ASP A 391 12.40 -6.47 19.60
CA ASP A 391 12.85 -5.70 18.45
C ASP A 391 14.29 -5.21 18.61
N ILE A 392 14.64 -4.70 19.81
CA ILE A 392 16.00 -4.29 20.13
C ILE A 392 16.95 -5.48 20.05
N HIS A 393 16.69 -6.55 20.82
CA HIS A 393 17.51 -7.75 20.83
C HIS A 393 16.75 -8.94 21.43
N GLU A 394 16.95 -10.16 20.90
CA GLU A 394 16.28 -11.37 21.40
C GLU A 394 16.62 -11.64 22.87
N GLU A 395 17.89 -11.51 23.25
CA GLU A 395 18.34 -11.67 24.65
C GLU A 395 17.73 -10.64 25.60
N LEU A 396 17.57 -9.38 25.16
CA LEU A 396 16.93 -8.34 25.96
C LEU A 396 15.45 -8.65 26.17
N GLY A 397 14.77 -9.07 25.10
CA GLY A 397 13.37 -9.51 25.16
C GLY A 397 13.18 -10.66 26.15
N LEU A 398 14.03 -11.68 26.04
CA LEU A 398 14.02 -12.87 26.90
C LEU A 398 14.29 -12.58 28.39
N ARG A 399 14.99 -11.47 28.69
CA ARG A 399 15.35 -11.04 30.05
C ARG A 399 14.52 -9.86 30.58
N ALA A 400 13.53 -9.39 29.82
CA ALA A 400 12.76 -8.21 30.18
C ALA A 400 11.95 -8.45 31.47
N LEU A 401 11.93 -7.44 32.35
CA LEU A 401 11.14 -7.43 33.59
C LEU A 401 9.98 -6.44 33.50
N ARG A 402 10.28 -5.19 33.16
CA ARG A 402 9.32 -4.09 33.06
C ARG A 402 9.78 -3.07 32.03
N ALA A 403 8.87 -2.19 31.64
CA ALA A 403 9.17 -1.11 30.71
C ALA A 403 8.92 0.24 31.38
N ARG A 404 9.70 1.25 30.99
CA ARG A 404 9.45 2.65 31.32
C ARG A 404 9.03 3.36 30.04
N ILE A 405 7.79 3.82 30.00
CA ILE A 405 7.19 4.50 28.84
C ILE A 405 6.97 5.95 29.22
N ASN A 406 7.61 6.88 28.49
CA ASN A 406 7.59 8.32 28.75
C ASN A 406 7.90 8.66 30.22
N GLY A 407 8.92 8.00 30.79
CA GLY A 407 9.33 8.18 32.18
C GLY A 407 8.52 7.38 33.22
N HIS A 408 7.39 6.78 32.86
CA HIS A 408 6.54 6.03 33.79
C HIS A 408 6.72 4.51 33.68
N THR A 409 6.88 3.84 34.82
CA THR A 409 6.95 2.38 34.90
C THR A 409 5.62 1.74 34.50
N ARG A 410 5.68 0.75 33.61
CA ARG A 410 4.56 0.00 33.04
C ARG A 410 4.93 -1.48 32.89
N LEU A 411 3.90 -2.34 32.83
CA LEU A 411 4.07 -3.77 32.56
C LEU A 411 4.48 -4.01 31.09
N LEU A 412 5.15 -5.12 30.82
CA LEU A 412 5.57 -5.48 29.46
C LEU A 412 4.40 -5.66 28.47
N LYS A 413 3.21 -5.99 28.96
CA LYS A 413 1.98 -6.08 28.15
C LYS A 413 1.42 -4.72 27.70
N ALA A 414 1.93 -3.62 28.22
CA ALA A 414 1.42 -2.28 27.90
C ALA A 414 1.55 -2.01 26.40
N ARG A 415 0.47 -1.52 25.80
CA ARG A 415 0.41 -1.15 24.38
C ARG A 415 1.13 0.17 24.18
N LEU A 416 1.98 0.21 23.16
CA LEU A 416 2.76 1.38 22.80
C LEU A 416 1.96 2.29 21.85
N MET A 417 2.20 3.59 21.96
CA MET A 417 1.63 4.62 21.10
C MET A 417 2.73 5.25 20.22
N ASP A 418 2.30 5.87 19.12
CA ASP A 418 3.20 6.63 18.25
C ASP A 418 3.82 7.81 19.02
N GLY A 419 5.14 7.91 18.99
CA GLY A 419 5.91 8.91 19.71
C GLY A 419 6.44 8.47 21.08
N ASP A 420 6.04 7.30 21.60
CA ASP A 420 6.46 6.88 22.95
C ASP A 420 7.97 6.67 23.05
N GLN A 421 8.58 7.20 24.11
CA GLN A 421 9.94 6.86 24.51
C GLN A 421 9.91 5.67 25.46
N VAL A 422 10.56 4.57 25.10
CA VAL A 422 10.50 3.29 25.81
C VAL A 422 11.90 2.87 26.26
N ALA A 423 12.05 2.63 27.57
CA ALA A 423 13.21 1.97 28.15
C ALA A 423 12.80 0.58 28.66
N ILE A 424 13.60 -0.45 28.38
CA ILE A 424 13.38 -1.79 28.91
C ILE A 424 14.32 -2.01 30.09
N GLU A 425 13.74 -2.44 31.21
CA GLU A 425 14.50 -2.90 32.37
C GLU A 425 14.52 -4.42 32.34
N ALA A 426 15.73 -4.99 32.28
CA ALA A 426 15.96 -6.43 32.17
C ALA A 426 16.83 -6.91 33.34
N VAL A 427 16.83 -8.23 33.58
CA VAL A 427 17.79 -8.85 34.51
C VAL A 427 19.22 -8.68 34.00
N GLU A 428 20.19 -8.72 34.92
CA GLU A 428 21.61 -8.54 34.60
C GLU A 428 22.10 -9.52 33.54
N ALA A 429 23.13 -9.09 32.80
CA ALA A 429 23.75 -9.91 31.77
C ALA A 429 24.32 -11.20 32.40
N GLY A 430 23.85 -12.36 31.92
CA GLY A 430 24.22 -13.68 32.45
C GLY A 430 23.15 -14.36 33.32
N ALA A 431 22.13 -13.64 33.78
CA ALA A 431 20.99 -14.25 34.46
C ALA A 431 20.12 -15.07 33.49
N PRO A 432 19.46 -16.15 33.96
CA PRO A 432 18.59 -16.96 33.11
C PRO A 432 17.42 -16.12 32.57
N PRO A 433 16.98 -16.37 31.33
CA PRO A 433 15.82 -15.70 30.78
C PRO A 433 14.56 -15.84 31.66
N THR A 434 13.79 -14.76 31.74
CA THR A 434 12.57 -14.65 32.56
C THR A 434 11.30 -14.91 31.76
N ALA A 435 11.42 -15.31 30.49
CA ALA A 435 10.29 -15.50 29.60
C ALA A 435 9.32 -16.58 30.12
N LEU A 436 8.04 -16.23 30.18
CA LEU A 436 6.96 -17.07 30.70
C LEU A 436 5.97 -17.45 29.58
N PRO A 437 5.27 -18.60 29.66
CA PRO A 437 4.25 -18.99 28.66
C PRO A 437 3.22 -17.91 28.36
N LYS A 438 2.75 -17.17 29.38
CA LYS A 438 1.78 -16.08 29.25
C LYS A 438 2.24 -14.93 28.35
N TRP A 439 3.54 -14.80 28.07
CA TRP A 439 4.05 -13.77 27.18
C TRP A 439 3.59 -13.96 25.72
N LEU A 440 3.20 -15.18 25.34
CA LEU A 440 2.60 -15.43 24.02
C LEU A 440 1.25 -14.73 23.82
N GLU A 441 0.54 -14.39 24.90
CA GLU A 441 -0.69 -13.60 24.85
C GLU A 441 -0.39 -12.09 24.74
N TRP A 442 0.80 -11.66 25.16
CA TRP A 442 1.18 -10.24 25.20
C TRP A 442 1.89 -9.82 23.91
N ALA A 443 2.75 -10.71 23.40
CA ALA A 443 3.52 -10.53 22.18
C ALA A 443 2.62 -10.56 20.95
N VAL A 444 2.65 -9.47 20.20
CA VAL A 444 1.92 -9.30 18.93
C VAL A 444 2.80 -9.65 17.75
N THR A 445 4.09 -9.30 17.82
CA THR A 445 4.99 -9.43 16.68
C THR A 445 5.40 -10.90 16.47
N PRO A 446 5.48 -11.36 15.21
CA PRO A 446 5.96 -12.71 14.90
C PRO A 446 7.36 -12.98 15.46
N LYS A 447 8.25 -11.98 15.41
CA LYS A 447 9.61 -12.05 15.96
C LYS A 447 9.60 -12.39 17.45
N ALA A 448 8.83 -11.65 18.26
CA ALA A 448 8.73 -11.92 19.70
C ALA A 448 8.09 -13.28 19.99
N ARG A 449 6.97 -13.61 19.32
CA ARG A 449 6.26 -14.89 19.51
C ARG A 449 7.15 -16.09 19.17
N ASN A 450 7.89 -16.01 18.07
CA ASN A 450 8.78 -17.10 17.63
C ASN A 450 9.97 -17.27 18.59
N ALA A 451 10.59 -16.17 19.05
CA ALA A 451 11.66 -16.22 20.05
C ALA A 451 11.17 -16.85 21.37
N ILE A 452 10.00 -16.43 21.87
CA ILE A 452 9.39 -16.98 23.09
C ILE A 452 9.11 -18.49 22.92
N ARG A 453 8.49 -18.90 21.80
CA ARG A 453 8.22 -20.33 21.52
C ARG A 453 9.50 -21.16 21.49
N ARG A 454 10.56 -20.63 20.85
CA ARG A 454 11.86 -21.30 20.75
C ARG A 454 12.43 -21.58 22.13
N TYR A 455 12.45 -20.56 22.98
CA TYR A 455 12.93 -20.67 24.37
C TYR A 455 12.07 -21.61 25.23
N LEU A 456 10.75 -21.53 25.13
CA LEU A 456 9.87 -22.43 25.89
C LEU A 456 10.04 -23.90 25.48
N ARG A 457 10.27 -24.17 24.18
CA ARG A 457 10.54 -25.52 23.68
C ARG A 457 11.88 -26.06 24.16
N SER A 458 12.94 -25.24 24.21
CA SER A 458 14.24 -25.69 24.74
C SER A 458 14.15 -26.03 26.23
N ARG A 459 13.40 -25.24 27.01
CA ARG A 459 13.19 -25.50 28.44
C ARG A 459 12.42 -26.79 28.74
N VAL A 460 11.46 -27.16 27.88
CA VAL A 460 10.73 -28.43 27.99
C VAL A 460 11.63 -29.63 27.65
N LYS A 461 12.58 -29.46 26.71
CA LYS A 461 13.56 -30.50 26.36
C LYS A 461 14.67 -30.69 27.40
N GLU A 462 15.01 -29.67 28.17
CA GLU A 462 15.99 -29.75 29.27
C GLU A 462 15.38 -30.24 30.58
N GLY A 463 14.05 -30.20 30.71
CA GLY A 463 13.30 -30.69 31.87
C GLY A 463 12.68 -32.08 31.70
N ALA A 464 12.96 -32.76 30.59
CA ALA A 464 12.64 -34.16 30.30
C ALA A 464 13.96 -34.93 30.18
#